data_AF-A0A4Q3ISX0-F1
#
_entry.id   AF-A0A4Q3ISX0-F1
#
_cell.length_a   1.000
_cell.length_b   1.000
_cell.length_c   1.000
_cell.angle_alpha   90.00
_cell.angle_beta   90.00
_cell.angle_gamma   90.00
#
_symmetry.space_group_name_H-M   'P 1'
#
loop_
_entity.id
_entity.type
_entity.pdbx_description
1 polymer ?
#
loop_
_entity_poly.entity_id
_entity_poly.type
_entity_poly.pdbx_seq_one_letter_code
_entity_poly.pdbx_strand_id
1 'polypeptide(L)'
;MIGRVLFTLVITVVAAVVGWQTWDYYMNEPWTRDGHVRADVIGITPDVSGIVNEVLVADNQTVKKGDVLLRIDRERFALALQLAEAAAKGQAASLEQARREYDRYQQLSRNVASQQNVEQAGAAQAVAEASYEQAVTNRDLAKLNLQRSEIRAPVNGVITNLSLNAGDYATAGKAVIALVDSDSLRVEGYFEETKLPRIAIGDPVDIAVMG
;
A
#
# COMPACT_ATOMS: atom_id res chain seq x y z
N MET A 1 -63.51 2.08 -51.46
CA MET A 1 -62.11 1.68 -51.76
C MET A 1 -61.10 2.36 -50.82
N ILE A 2 -61.22 3.66 -50.56
CA ILE A 2 -60.28 4.45 -49.74
C ILE A 2 -60.02 3.86 -48.33
N GLY A 3 -61.05 3.36 -47.63
CA GLY A 3 -60.89 2.78 -46.30
C GLY A 3 -60.03 1.50 -46.24
N ARG A 4 -60.06 0.66 -47.29
CA ARG A 4 -59.21 -0.55 -47.36
C ARG A 4 -57.75 -0.18 -47.62
N VAL A 5 -57.50 0.81 -48.48
CA VAL A 5 -56.15 1.29 -48.79
C VAL A 5 -55.50 1.93 -47.57
N LEU A 6 -56.25 2.75 -46.83
CA LEU A 6 -55.80 3.33 -45.55
C LEU A 6 -55.46 2.25 -44.52
N PHE A 7 -56.30 1.23 -44.38
CA PHE A 7 -56.05 0.13 -43.45
C PHE A 7 -54.79 -0.67 -43.79
N THR A 8 -54.59 -1.02 -45.07
CA THR A 8 -53.36 -1.70 -45.51
C THR A 8 -52.12 -0.83 -45.34
N LEU A 9 -52.21 0.49 -45.55
CA LEU A 9 -51.10 1.41 -45.33
C LEU A 9 -50.71 1.48 -43.86
N VAL A 10 -51.69 1.56 -42.96
CA VAL A 10 -51.45 1.56 -41.50
C VAL A 10 -50.78 0.27 -41.06
N ILE A 11 -51.25 -0.90 -41.51
CA ILE A 11 -50.61 -2.19 -41.18
C ILE A 11 -49.18 -2.25 -41.68
N THR A 12 -48.91 -1.84 -42.92
CA THR A 12 -47.55 -1.85 -43.47
C THR A 12 -46.62 -0.91 -42.71
N VAL A 13 -47.10 0.27 -42.30
CA VAL A 13 -46.31 1.20 -41.47
C VAL A 13 -46.03 0.59 -40.09
N VAL A 14 -47.02 -0.01 -39.44
CA VAL A 14 -46.83 -0.68 -38.14
C VAL A 14 -45.83 -1.83 -38.27
N ALA A 15 -45.94 -2.66 -39.31
CA ALA A 15 -45.00 -3.75 -39.55
C ALA A 15 -43.57 -3.24 -39.80
N ALA A 16 -43.40 -2.14 -40.52
CA ALA A 16 -42.10 -1.51 -40.74
C ALA A 16 -41.50 -0.95 -39.44
N VAL A 17 -42.32 -0.33 -38.58
CA VAL A 17 -41.88 0.18 -37.27
C VAL A 17 -41.47 -0.95 -36.34
N VAL A 18 -42.27 -2.03 -36.26
CA VAL A 18 -41.93 -3.20 -35.46
C VAL A 18 -40.65 -3.86 -35.98
N GLY A 19 -40.53 -4.05 -37.29
CA GLY A 19 -39.31 -4.60 -37.90
C GLY A 19 -38.07 -3.77 -37.59
N TRP A 20 -38.18 -2.44 -37.70
CA TRP A 20 -37.09 -1.53 -37.37
C TRP A 20 -36.74 -1.55 -35.88
N GLN A 21 -37.73 -1.56 -34.99
CA GLN A 21 -37.52 -1.61 -33.55
C GLN A 21 -36.88 -2.94 -33.11
N THR A 22 -37.32 -4.05 -33.69
CA THR A 22 -36.76 -5.39 -33.40
C THR A 22 -35.32 -5.48 -33.91
N TRP A 23 -35.04 -4.88 -35.07
CA TRP A 23 -33.67 -4.76 -35.59
C TRP A 23 -32.79 -3.88 -34.69
N ASP A 24 -33.25 -2.70 -34.27
CA ASP A 24 -32.49 -1.82 -33.38
C ASP A 24 -32.19 -2.51 -32.04
N TYR A 25 -33.19 -3.21 -31.48
CA TYR A 25 -33.02 -4.01 -30.27
C TYR A 25 -31.96 -5.10 -30.44
N TYR A 26 -32.09 -5.97 -31.45
CA TYR A 26 -31.16 -7.09 -31.62
C TYR A 26 -29.76 -6.69 -32.08
N MET A 27 -29.65 -5.66 -32.92
CA MET A 27 -28.37 -5.27 -33.53
C MET A 27 -27.61 -4.24 -32.68
N ASN A 28 -28.34 -3.34 -31.98
CA ASN A 28 -27.74 -2.18 -31.32
C ASN A 28 -27.85 -2.18 -29.79
N GLU A 29 -28.52 -3.16 -29.17
CA GLU A 29 -28.42 -3.32 -27.71
C GLU A 29 -26.97 -3.72 -27.33
N PRO A 30 -26.32 -2.96 -26.44
CA PRO A 30 -24.94 -3.23 -26.06
C PRO A 30 -24.87 -4.45 -25.15
N TRP A 31 -24.52 -5.60 -25.73
CA TRP A 31 -24.19 -6.82 -25.01
C TRP A 31 -22.81 -7.33 -25.45
N THR A 32 -22.09 -8.01 -24.55
CA THR A 32 -20.83 -8.68 -24.84
C THR A 32 -20.75 -10.02 -24.12
N ARG A 33 -20.14 -11.01 -24.78
CA ARG A 33 -19.75 -12.28 -24.13
C ARG A 33 -18.32 -12.25 -23.62
N ASP A 34 -17.56 -11.25 -24.02
CA ASP A 34 -16.15 -11.09 -23.68
C ASP A 34 -16.03 -10.28 -22.39
N GLY A 35 -16.57 -10.88 -21.32
CA GLY A 35 -16.53 -10.36 -19.97
C GLY A 35 -15.50 -11.12 -19.14
N HIS A 36 -14.60 -10.39 -18.50
CA HIS A 36 -13.59 -10.95 -17.62
C HIS A 36 -13.73 -10.43 -16.20
N VAL A 37 -13.71 -11.35 -15.23
CA VAL A 37 -13.57 -11.00 -13.82
C VAL A 37 -12.09 -10.73 -13.56
N ARG A 38 -11.78 -9.52 -13.08
CA ARG A 38 -10.42 -9.12 -12.70
C ARG A 38 -10.38 -8.72 -11.23
N ALA A 39 -9.21 -8.91 -10.65
CA ALA A 39 -8.82 -8.41 -9.35
C ALA A 39 -7.38 -7.93 -9.44
N ASP A 40 -7.03 -6.92 -8.65
CA ASP A 40 -5.68 -6.40 -8.59
C ASP A 40 -4.78 -7.37 -7.81
N VAL A 41 -3.57 -7.61 -8.33
CA VAL A 41 -2.59 -8.50 -7.71
C VAL A 41 -1.43 -7.66 -7.20
N ILE A 42 -1.23 -7.70 -5.88
CA ILE A 42 -0.21 -6.92 -5.20
C ILE A 42 0.95 -7.85 -4.84
N GLY A 43 2.14 -7.54 -5.35
CA GLY A 43 3.37 -8.23 -4.97
C GLY A 43 3.88 -7.75 -3.61
N ILE A 44 3.77 -8.59 -2.60
CA ILE A 44 4.31 -8.31 -1.27
C ILE A 44 5.81 -8.51 -1.29
N THR A 45 6.52 -7.49 -0.81
CA THR A 45 7.97 -7.39 -0.90
C THR A 45 8.53 -7.06 0.49
N PRO A 46 9.63 -7.70 0.93
CA PRO A 46 10.30 -7.33 2.16
C PRO A 46 10.98 -5.96 2.01
N ASP A 47 10.90 -5.14 3.05
CA ASP A 47 11.68 -3.89 3.13
C ASP A 47 13.09 -4.11 3.68
N VAL A 48 13.28 -5.20 4.45
CA VAL A 48 14.57 -5.57 5.05
C VAL A 48 14.95 -6.98 4.60
N SER A 49 16.25 -7.19 4.37
CA SER A 49 16.78 -8.51 4.00
C SER A 49 17.14 -9.32 5.24
N GLY A 50 16.92 -10.63 5.18
CA GLY A 50 17.29 -11.54 6.26
C GLY A 50 16.74 -12.94 6.06
N ILE A 51 17.05 -13.83 7.01
CA ILE A 51 16.52 -15.19 7.03
C ILE A 51 15.06 -15.13 7.51
N VAL A 52 14.19 -15.87 6.84
CA VAL A 52 12.79 -16.04 7.27
C VAL A 52 12.75 -17.03 8.42
N ASN A 53 12.40 -16.57 9.61
CA ASN A 53 12.31 -17.43 10.80
C ASN A 53 11.06 -18.32 10.72
N GLU A 54 9.95 -17.73 10.30
CA GLU A 54 8.67 -18.42 10.19
C GLU A 54 7.79 -17.79 9.11
N VAL A 55 7.02 -18.65 8.44
CA VAL A 55 5.96 -18.28 7.50
C VAL A 55 4.64 -18.65 8.18
N LEU A 56 3.78 -17.65 8.42
CA LEU A 56 2.55 -17.79 9.21
C LEU A 56 1.31 -18.02 8.35
N VAL A 57 1.52 -18.18 7.04
CA VAL A 57 0.46 -18.28 6.04
C VAL A 57 0.77 -19.40 5.04
N ALA A 58 -0.27 -19.97 4.47
CA ALA A 58 -0.20 -20.97 3.43
C ALA A 58 -0.65 -20.42 2.06
N ASP A 59 -0.28 -21.11 1.00
CA ASP A 59 -0.77 -20.80 -0.34
C ASP A 59 -2.29 -21.00 -0.43
N ASN A 60 -2.98 -20.14 -1.17
CA ASN A 60 -4.44 -20.05 -1.28
C ASN A 60 -5.18 -19.74 0.03
N GLN A 61 -4.47 -19.26 1.06
CA GLN A 61 -5.10 -18.82 2.31
C GLN A 61 -5.68 -17.41 2.17
N THR A 62 -6.90 -17.22 2.69
CA THR A 62 -7.50 -15.88 2.85
C THR A 62 -6.90 -15.17 4.06
N VAL A 63 -6.48 -13.93 3.86
CA VAL A 63 -5.92 -13.05 4.90
C VAL A 63 -6.61 -11.70 4.91
N LYS A 64 -6.59 -11.05 6.06
CA LYS A 64 -7.10 -9.70 6.25
C LYS A 64 -5.96 -8.70 6.27
N LYS A 65 -6.30 -7.45 5.98
CA LYS A 65 -5.38 -6.33 6.14
C LYS A 65 -4.80 -6.29 7.56
N GLY A 66 -3.47 -6.28 7.63
CA GLY A 66 -2.71 -6.23 8.89
C GLY A 66 -2.25 -7.59 9.42
N ASP A 67 -2.75 -8.70 8.88
CA ASP A 67 -2.33 -10.04 9.26
C ASP A 67 -0.84 -10.24 8.96
N VAL A 68 -0.13 -10.91 9.87
CA VAL A 68 1.31 -11.19 9.70
C VAL A 68 1.46 -12.37 8.76
N LEU A 69 2.19 -12.15 7.67
CA LEU A 69 2.42 -13.15 6.64
C LEU A 69 3.68 -13.96 6.94
N LEU A 70 4.78 -13.28 7.25
CA LEU A 70 6.04 -13.91 7.62
C LEU A 70 6.86 -13.02 8.55
N ARG A 71 7.80 -13.62 9.27
CA ARG A 71 8.74 -12.91 10.14
C ARG A 71 10.18 -13.19 9.71
N ILE A 72 10.93 -12.12 9.52
CA ILE A 72 12.37 -12.13 9.23
C ILE A 72 13.12 -11.95 10.56
N ASP A 73 14.24 -12.65 10.73
CA ASP A 73 15.16 -12.65 11.89
C ASP A 73 15.05 -11.42 12.82
N ARG A 74 14.10 -11.50 13.75
CA ARG A 74 13.75 -10.37 14.63
C ARG A 74 14.77 -10.15 15.71
N GLU A 75 15.45 -11.21 16.14
CA GLU A 75 16.41 -11.14 17.24
C GLU A 75 17.57 -10.23 16.87
N ARG A 76 18.08 -10.37 15.64
CA ARG A 76 19.13 -9.49 15.12
C ARG A 76 18.70 -8.02 15.10
N PHE A 77 17.49 -7.72 14.65
CA PHE A 77 16.98 -6.35 14.64
C PHE A 77 16.67 -5.81 16.05
N ALA A 78 16.23 -6.67 16.97
CA ALA A 78 16.00 -6.30 18.36
C ALA A 78 17.31 -5.94 19.07
N LEU A 79 18.38 -6.70 18.85
CA LEU A 79 19.71 -6.39 19.35
C LEU A 79 20.25 -5.07 18.76
N ALA A 80 20.05 -4.85 17.45
CA ALA A 80 20.43 -3.58 16.81
C ALA A 80 19.69 -2.37 17.41
N LEU A 81 18.40 -2.52 17.72
CA LEU A 81 17.62 -1.50 18.42
C LEU A 81 18.19 -1.25 19.82
N GLN A 82 18.48 -2.30 20.60
CA GLN A 82 19.06 -2.16 21.93
C GLN A 82 20.40 -1.43 21.92
N LEU A 83 21.28 -1.72 20.95
CA LEU A 83 22.55 -1.01 20.77
C LEU A 83 22.34 0.47 20.46
N ALA A 84 21.39 0.78 19.56
CA ALA A 84 21.08 2.16 19.20
C ALA A 84 20.43 2.94 20.36
N GLU A 85 19.56 2.29 21.15
CA GLU A 85 19.00 2.86 22.38
C GLU A 85 20.08 3.17 23.42
N ALA A 86 21.04 2.25 23.62
CA ALA A 86 22.16 2.47 24.52
C ALA A 86 23.04 3.64 24.06
N ALA A 87 23.33 3.74 22.75
CA ALA A 87 24.06 4.86 22.18
C ALA A 87 23.33 6.21 22.38
N ALA A 88 22.01 6.24 22.14
CA ALA A 88 21.19 7.43 22.37
C ALA A 88 21.16 7.85 23.84
N LYS A 89 21.09 6.90 24.78
CA LYS A 89 21.22 7.17 26.22
C LYS A 89 22.58 7.76 26.58
N GLY A 90 23.67 7.22 25.99
CA GLY A 90 25.01 7.77 26.17
C GLY A 90 25.12 9.21 25.69
N GLN A 91 24.60 9.52 24.50
CA GLN A 91 24.61 10.89 23.97
C GLN A 91 23.69 11.85 24.75
N ALA A 92 22.57 11.35 25.28
CA ALA A 92 21.70 12.15 26.14
C ALA A 92 22.44 12.61 27.41
N ALA A 93 23.21 11.72 28.03
CA ALA A 93 24.01 12.06 29.20
C ALA A 93 25.11 13.09 28.88
N SER A 94 25.77 12.96 27.71
CA SER A 94 26.76 13.93 27.22
C SER A 94 26.15 15.31 26.96
N LEU A 95 24.97 15.37 26.35
CA LEU A 95 24.23 16.61 26.14
C LEU A 95 23.85 17.26 27.47
N GLU A 96 23.36 16.48 28.43
CA GLU A 96 23.01 16.98 29.75
C GLU A 96 24.24 17.57 30.48
N GLN A 97 25.41 16.92 30.36
CA GLN A 97 26.66 17.45 30.88
C GLN A 97 27.04 18.77 30.21
N ALA A 98 27.00 18.85 28.88
CA ALA A 98 27.33 20.06 28.14
C ALA A 98 26.37 21.22 28.46
N ARG A 99 25.08 20.92 28.65
CA ARG A 99 24.06 21.89 29.06
C ARG A 99 24.31 22.45 30.45
N ARG A 100 24.61 21.59 31.43
CA ARG A 100 24.96 22.02 32.80
C ARG A 100 26.21 22.90 32.80
N GLU A 101 27.20 22.57 31.96
CA GLU A 101 28.43 23.35 31.83
C GLU A 101 28.17 24.73 31.22
N TYR A 102 27.34 24.81 30.18
CA TYR A 102 26.91 26.08 29.59
C TYR A 102 26.14 26.95 30.59
N ASP A 103 25.17 26.37 31.31
CA ASP A 103 24.40 27.06 32.35
C ASP A 103 25.32 27.60 33.47
N ARG A 104 26.35 26.84 33.85
CA ARG A 104 27.36 27.24 34.82
C ARG A 104 28.15 28.46 34.33
N TYR A 105 28.64 28.46 33.09
CA TYR A 105 29.38 29.61 32.55
C TYR A 105 28.49 30.85 32.33
N GLN A 106 27.24 30.67 31.94
CA GLN A 106 26.24 31.74 31.86
C GLN A 106 26.06 32.45 33.22
N GLN A 107 25.95 31.69 34.31
CA GLN A 107 25.84 32.25 35.67
C GLN A 107 27.14 32.94 36.12
N LEU A 108 28.31 32.36 35.81
CA LEU A 108 29.61 32.93 36.14
C LEU A 108 29.98 34.17 35.31
N SER A 109 29.54 34.28 34.06
CA SER A 109 29.87 35.40 33.16
C SER A 109 29.30 36.73 33.63
N ARG A 110 28.20 36.72 34.40
CA ARG A 110 27.69 37.93 35.07
C ARG A 110 28.67 38.51 36.10
N ASN A 111 29.62 37.70 36.61
CA ASN A 111 30.49 38.08 37.72
C ASN A 111 32.01 37.96 37.43
N VAL A 112 32.47 37.03 36.56
CA VAL A 112 33.92 36.72 36.40
C VAL A 112 34.35 36.03 35.08
N ALA A 113 33.44 35.38 34.33
CA ALA A 113 33.85 34.58 33.15
C ALA A 113 33.88 35.35 31.82
N SER A 114 34.92 35.12 31.01
CA SER A 114 35.11 35.68 29.66
C SER A 114 33.98 35.25 28.69
N GLN A 115 33.54 36.16 27.83
CA GLN A 115 32.56 35.86 26.76
C GLN A 115 33.00 34.68 25.89
N GLN A 116 34.30 34.56 25.62
CA GLN A 116 34.88 33.45 24.86
C GLN A 116 34.56 32.07 25.48
N ASN A 117 34.55 31.95 26.82
CA ASN A 117 34.25 30.68 27.49
C ASN A 117 32.76 30.31 27.37
N VAL A 118 31.87 31.31 27.41
CA VAL A 118 30.43 31.11 27.23
C VAL A 118 30.14 30.65 25.80
N GLU A 119 30.76 31.29 24.81
CA GLU A 119 30.63 30.90 23.39
C GLU A 119 31.16 29.48 23.16
N GLN A 120 32.32 29.14 23.72
CA GLN A 120 32.89 27.79 23.59
C GLN A 120 31.99 26.73 24.24
N ALA A 121 31.42 27.00 25.42
CA ALA A 121 30.49 26.09 26.06
C ALA A 121 29.16 25.96 25.30
N GLY A 122 28.67 27.05 24.71
CA GLY A 122 27.48 27.03 23.86
C GLY A 122 27.70 26.22 22.59
N ALA A 123 28.86 26.36 21.95
CA ALA A 123 29.25 25.54 20.82
C ALA A 123 29.36 24.05 21.20
N ALA A 124 29.93 23.73 22.37
CA ALA A 124 30.02 22.36 22.87
C ALA A 124 28.63 21.75 23.14
N GLN A 125 27.69 22.53 23.70
CA GLN A 125 26.29 22.11 23.85
C GLN A 125 25.65 21.81 22.49
N ALA A 126 25.79 22.72 21.52
CA ALA A 126 25.20 22.53 20.19
C ALA A 126 25.74 21.26 19.48
N VAL A 127 27.04 20.97 19.62
CA VAL A 127 27.64 19.73 19.10
C VAL A 127 27.10 18.50 19.80
N ALA A 128 26.93 18.54 21.13
CA ALA A 128 26.36 17.44 21.88
C ALA A 128 24.88 17.21 21.53
N GLU A 129 24.14 18.29 21.25
CA GLU A 129 22.73 18.24 20.84
C GLU A 129 22.58 17.58 19.47
N ALA A 130 23.37 18.01 18.49
CA ALA A 130 23.42 17.37 17.17
C ALA A 130 23.81 15.88 17.25
N SER A 131 24.76 15.54 18.14
CA SER A 131 25.19 14.14 18.35
C SER A 131 24.08 13.29 18.97
N TYR A 132 23.30 13.86 19.89
CA TYR A 132 22.14 13.21 20.48
C TYR A 132 21.02 13.00 19.43
N GLU A 133 20.69 14.02 18.64
CA GLU A 133 19.69 13.92 17.57
C GLU A 133 20.05 12.84 16.54
N GLN A 134 21.33 12.75 16.15
CA GLN A 134 21.82 11.68 15.27
C GLN A 134 21.61 10.29 15.90
N ALA A 135 21.93 10.14 17.18
CA ALA A 135 21.75 8.86 17.89
C ALA A 135 20.27 8.48 18.05
N VAL A 136 19.39 9.46 18.29
CA VAL A 136 17.93 9.29 18.31
C VAL A 136 17.41 8.82 16.94
N THR A 137 17.87 9.44 15.85
CA THR A 137 17.49 9.05 14.50
C THR A 137 17.94 7.62 14.18
N ASN A 138 19.16 7.26 14.58
CA ASN A 138 19.67 5.90 14.40
C ASN A 138 18.87 4.85 15.19
N ARG A 139 18.42 5.19 16.42
CA ARG A 139 17.49 4.36 17.19
C ARG A 139 16.17 4.16 16.45
N ASP A 140 15.60 5.23 15.91
CA ASP A 140 14.31 5.16 15.21
C ASP A 140 14.40 4.35 13.91
N LEU A 141 15.52 4.46 13.19
CA LEU A 141 15.82 3.60 12.05
C LEU A 141 15.89 2.11 12.46
N ALA A 142 16.60 1.79 13.55
CA ALA A 142 16.69 0.41 14.04
C ALA A 142 15.31 -0.12 14.48
N LYS A 143 14.48 0.73 15.11
CA LYS A 143 13.11 0.39 15.49
C LYS A 143 12.23 0.12 14.28
N LEU A 144 12.34 0.95 13.24
CA LEU A 144 11.60 0.78 11.99
C LEU A 144 12.00 -0.52 11.30
N ASN A 145 13.29 -0.84 11.25
CA ASN A 145 13.77 -2.11 10.69
C ASN A 145 13.22 -3.32 11.46
N LEU A 146 13.17 -3.24 12.79
CA LEU A 146 12.54 -4.28 13.62
C LEU A 146 11.04 -4.41 13.34
N GLN A 147 10.32 -3.32 13.11
CA GLN A 147 8.91 -3.38 12.74
C GLN A 147 8.72 -3.98 11.34
N ARG A 148 9.55 -3.56 10.37
CA ARG A 148 9.54 -4.04 8.98
C ARG A 148 10.06 -5.47 8.79
N SER A 149 10.64 -6.06 9.84
CA SER A 149 10.96 -7.49 9.87
C SER A 149 9.70 -8.37 9.94
N GLU A 150 8.55 -7.81 10.34
CA GLU A 150 7.24 -8.46 10.21
C GLU A 150 6.55 -7.98 8.95
N ILE A 151 6.40 -8.86 7.97
CA ILE A 151 5.67 -8.54 6.74
C ILE A 151 4.19 -8.80 6.98
N ARG A 152 3.37 -7.80 6.67
CA ARG A 152 1.91 -7.82 6.88
C ARG A 152 1.15 -7.64 5.59
N ALA A 153 -0.08 -8.15 5.54
CA ALA A 153 -0.98 -7.95 4.42
C ALA A 153 -1.43 -6.48 4.33
N PRO A 154 -1.23 -5.78 3.18
CA PRO A 154 -1.66 -4.40 3.00
C PRO A 154 -3.17 -4.26 2.74
N VAL A 155 -3.82 -5.30 2.23
CA VAL A 155 -5.25 -5.37 1.86
C VAL A 155 -5.84 -6.71 2.27
N ASN A 156 -7.17 -6.84 2.17
CA ASN A 156 -7.84 -8.12 2.32
C ASN A 156 -7.68 -8.92 1.02
N GLY A 157 -7.36 -10.21 1.12
CA GLY A 157 -7.05 -10.95 -0.09
C GLY A 157 -6.79 -12.42 0.09
N VAL A 158 -6.47 -13.07 -1.02
CA VAL A 158 -6.03 -14.46 -1.06
C VAL A 158 -4.58 -14.49 -1.47
N ILE A 159 -3.77 -15.21 -0.68
CA ILE A 159 -2.36 -15.42 -0.97
C ILE A 159 -2.23 -16.37 -2.15
N THR A 160 -1.41 -16.01 -3.12
CA THR A 160 -1.04 -16.85 -4.25
C THR A 160 0.47 -16.84 -4.44
N ASN A 161 0.98 -17.92 -5.03
CA ASN A 161 2.38 -18.04 -5.45
C ASN A 161 3.37 -17.86 -4.29
N LEU A 162 3.04 -18.42 -3.12
CA LEU A 162 3.94 -18.47 -1.97
C LEU A 162 5.11 -19.41 -2.27
N SER A 163 6.31 -18.84 -2.39
CA SER A 163 7.52 -19.57 -2.75
C SER A 163 8.58 -19.63 -1.65
N LEU A 164 8.34 -19.00 -0.49
CA LEU A 164 9.26 -19.05 0.64
C LEU A 164 8.82 -20.02 1.72
N ASN A 165 9.83 -20.64 2.32
CA ASN A 165 9.74 -21.48 3.49
C ASN A 165 10.55 -20.89 4.64
N ALA A 166 10.31 -21.38 5.85
CA ALA A 166 11.18 -21.06 6.98
C ALA A 166 12.62 -21.52 6.70
N GLY A 167 13.59 -20.64 6.93
CA GLY A 167 15.00 -20.83 6.62
C GLY A 167 15.46 -20.20 5.29
N ASP A 168 14.54 -19.83 4.40
CA ASP A 168 14.88 -19.15 3.16
C ASP A 168 15.38 -17.71 3.42
N TYR A 169 16.20 -17.20 2.49
CA TYR A 169 16.71 -15.83 2.56
C TYR A 169 15.80 -14.88 1.78
N ALA A 170 15.17 -13.95 2.49
CA ALA A 170 14.38 -12.88 1.90
C ALA A 170 15.29 -11.68 1.56
N THR A 171 15.20 -11.20 0.32
CA THR A 171 15.93 -10.02 -0.15
C THR A 171 14.99 -8.83 -0.27
N ALA A 172 15.41 -7.69 0.28
CA ALA A 172 14.66 -6.45 0.19
C ALA A 172 14.40 -6.05 -1.27
N GLY A 173 13.20 -5.59 -1.57
CA GLY A 173 12.82 -5.15 -2.91
C GLY A 173 12.42 -6.27 -3.89
N LYS A 174 12.55 -7.56 -3.51
CA LYS A 174 12.09 -8.69 -4.32
C LYS A 174 10.73 -9.20 -3.83
N ALA A 175 9.73 -9.24 -4.71
CA ALA A 175 8.43 -9.80 -4.38
C ALA A 175 8.55 -11.28 -3.99
N VAL A 176 7.91 -11.63 -2.89
CA VAL A 176 7.99 -12.94 -2.23
C VAL A 176 6.66 -13.67 -2.17
N ILE A 177 5.58 -12.90 -2.15
CA ILE A 177 4.20 -13.39 -2.06
C ILE A 177 3.36 -12.54 -3.01
N ALA A 178 2.43 -13.13 -3.75
CA ALA A 178 1.39 -12.39 -4.45
C ALA A 178 0.10 -12.39 -3.61
N LEU A 179 -0.56 -11.25 -3.50
CA LEU A 179 -1.82 -11.10 -2.79
C LEU A 179 -2.87 -10.58 -3.77
N VAL A 180 -3.91 -11.37 -4.00
CA VAL A 180 -5.05 -10.97 -4.84
C VAL A 180 -6.01 -10.18 -3.97
N ASP A 181 -6.22 -8.90 -4.29
CA ASP A 181 -7.08 -7.99 -3.53
C ASP A 181 -8.55 -8.34 -3.75
N SER A 182 -9.21 -8.81 -2.68
CA SER A 182 -10.63 -9.18 -2.71
C SER A 182 -11.57 -7.98 -2.79
N ASP A 183 -11.13 -6.80 -2.36
CA ASP A 183 -11.93 -5.57 -2.39
C ASP A 183 -11.88 -4.87 -3.77
N SER A 184 -10.99 -5.32 -4.66
CA SER A 184 -10.77 -4.75 -6.00
C SER A 184 -11.53 -5.47 -7.14
N LEU A 185 -12.38 -6.45 -6.78
CA LEU A 185 -13.05 -7.32 -7.74
C LEU A 185 -13.95 -6.51 -8.69
N ARG A 186 -13.73 -6.65 -10.00
CA ARG A 186 -14.50 -5.97 -11.04
C ARG A 186 -14.73 -6.86 -12.26
N VAL A 187 -15.79 -6.57 -13.00
CA VAL A 187 -16.08 -7.20 -14.29
C VAL A 187 -15.75 -6.19 -15.39
N GLU A 188 -14.85 -6.57 -16.29
CA GLU A 188 -14.50 -5.78 -17.47
C GLU A 188 -15.12 -6.44 -18.70
N GLY A 189 -15.97 -5.72 -19.43
CA GLY A 189 -16.57 -6.18 -20.68
C GLY A 189 -16.00 -5.41 -21.86
N TYR A 190 -15.58 -6.12 -22.90
CA TYR A 190 -15.16 -5.49 -24.16
C TYR A 190 -16.36 -5.29 -25.08
N PHE A 191 -16.59 -4.05 -25.50
CA PHE A 191 -17.67 -3.66 -26.40
C PHE A 191 -17.12 -3.15 -27.73
N GLU A 192 -17.86 -3.39 -28.81
CA GLU A 192 -17.57 -2.82 -30.11
C GLU A 192 -17.71 -1.28 -30.09
N GLU A 193 -16.79 -0.58 -30.75
CA GLU A 193 -16.78 0.89 -30.81
C GLU A 193 -18.11 1.48 -31.32
N THR A 194 -18.78 0.76 -32.24
CA THR A 194 -20.10 1.12 -32.79
C THR A 194 -21.21 1.17 -31.74
N LYS A 195 -21.05 0.45 -30.63
CA LYS A 195 -22.03 0.35 -29.54
C LYS A 195 -21.71 1.30 -28.38
N LEU A 196 -20.48 1.82 -28.27
CA LEU A 196 -20.04 2.72 -27.20
C LEU A 196 -20.89 4.00 -27.04
N PRO A 197 -21.38 4.66 -28.10
CA PRO A 197 -22.23 5.85 -27.95
C PRO A 197 -23.55 5.60 -27.22
N ARG A 198 -23.96 4.33 -27.07
CA ARG A 198 -25.17 3.89 -26.37
C ARG A 198 -24.92 3.44 -24.93
N ILE A 199 -23.69 3.56 -24.43
CA ILE A 199 -23.29 3.18 -23.06
C ILE A 199 -22.94 4.45 -22.28
N ALA A 200 -23.61 4.67 -21.15
CA ALA A 200 -23.36 5.77 -20.25
C ALA A 200 -22.98 5.28 -18.84
N ILE A 201 -22.28 6.15 -18.10
CA ILE A 201 -21.93 5.87 -16.70
C ILE A 201 -23.22 5.84 -15.88
N GLY A 202 -23.45 4.71 -15.19
CA GLY A 202 -24.62 4.50 -14.34
C GLY A 202 -25.72 3.65 -14.99
N ASP A 203 -25.54 3.21 -16.24
CA ASP A 203 -26.48 2.30 -16.88
C ASP A 203 -26.60 0.98 -16.10
N PRO A 204 -27.82 0.44 -15.92
CA PRO A 204 -28.01 -0.86 -15.28
C PRO A 204 -27.44 -1.96 -16.18
N VAL A 205 -26.71 -2.89 -15.57
CA VAL A 205 -26.08 -4.02 -16.27
C VAL A 205 -26.56 -5.31 -15.63
N ASP A 206 -26.89 -6.30 -16.47
CA ASP A 206 -27.10 -7.68 -16.04
C ASP A 206 -25.87 -8.50 -16.40
N ILE A 207 -25.36 -9.27 -15.44
CA ILE A 207 -24.13 -10.04 -15.55
C ILE A 207 -24.42 -11.48 -15.17
N ALA A 208 -24.29 -12.38 -16.13
CA ALA A 208 -24.38 -13.82 -15.92
C ALA A 208 -23.00 -14.46 -16.12
N VAL A 209 -22.51 -15.17 -15.10
CA VAL A 209 -21.29 -15.98 -15.23
C VAL A 209 -21.65 -17.24 -16.00
N MET A 210 -21.04 -17.44 -17.16
CA MET A 210 -21.15 -18.70 -17.89
C MET A 210 -20.17 -19.71 -17.29
N GLY A 211 -20.71 -20.76 -16.68
CA GLY A 211 -19.98 -21.90 -16.13
C GLY A 211 -20.13 -23.15 -17.00
#